data_AF-A0AAD5GEB7-F1
#
_entry.id   AF-A0AAD5GEB7-F1
#
_cell.length_a   1.000
_cell.length_b   1.000
_cell.length_c   1.000
_cell.angle_alpha   90.00
_cell.angle_beta   90.00
_cell.angle_gamma   90.00
#
_symmetry.space_group_name_H-M   'P 1'
#
loop_
_entity.id
_entity.type
_entity.pdbx_description
1 polymer ?
#
loop_
_entity_poly.entity_id
_entity_poly.type
_entity_poly.pdbx_seq_one_letter_code
_entity_poly.pdbx_strand_id
1 'polypeptide(L)'
;MKFRTVFRVLHHRNRSPSIQLHTFRLIAHLHSSPNRHSSFGIAFDIDGVILRGRTPIGDSPKALKRLYDDDSGSLKIPYLFLTNGGGIPETRRAAELSRLLGVNIDPIQVVQGHSPFKNLLARFENELVVATGKGEPAVVMSEYGFKKAISLEDYASYFNNIDPLAPFKTWTTKQPCTDKSKYSESVLSFDVTSERVKAAFVVSDPVDWSRDIQVLCDILRSGGLPGEKSEHQPHMYFAADDLEYQAVFPSERLGMGAFRIALENIFNSIHHKPLKYTSFGKPNPFVFKNAESILMQLQSLTSDADLNGGYENMKSHHFETLYMIGDNPSVDIKGARQAGHPWFSILTRTGVFRGKVNHTEYPADKLTVQSNACCYVIIAD
;
A
#
# COMPACT_ATOMS: atom_id res chain seq x y z
N MET A 1 -48.39 -73.81 29.28
CA MET A 1 -48.32 -75.18 29.82
C MET A 1 -46.89 -75.43 30.29
N LYS A 2 -46.72 -75.61 31.61
CA LYS A 2 -45.62 -76.16 32.41
C LYS A 2 -44.15 -76.13 31.90
N PHE A 3 -43.35 -75.36 32.64
CA PHE A 3 -42.02 -75.66 33.20
C PHE A 3 -41.10 -76.70 32.53
N ARG A 4 -39.86 -76.29 32.25
CA ARG A 4 -38.68 -76.99 32.81
C ARG A 4 -37.48 -76.04 32.92
N THR A 5 -37.08 -75.82 34.17
CA THR A 5 -35.84 -75.18 34.59
C THR A 5 -34.85 -76.27 34.99
N VAL A 6 -33.59 -76.18 34.58
CA VAL A 6 -32.47 -76.80 35.31
C VAL A 6 -31.35 -75.76 35.42
N PHE A 7 -31.03 -75.43 36.68
CA PHE A 7 -29.97 -74.53 37.10
C PHE A 7 -28.65 -75.29 37.27
N ARG A 8 -27.51 -74.62 36.96
CA ARG A 8 -26.23 -74.84 37.66
C ARG A 8 -25.39 -73.54 37.70
N VAL A 9 -25.79 -72.64 38.61
CA VAL A 9 -25.03 -72.01 39.72
C VAL A 9 -23.52 -71.64 39.57
N LEU A 10 -23.29 -70.32 39.63
CA LEU A 10 -22.28 -69.45 40.33
C LEU A 10 -20.79 -69.47 39.89
N HIS A 11 -20.05 -68.33 39.82
CA HIS A 11 -20.16 -67.06 40.57
C HIS A 11 -19.52 -65.84 39.82
N HIS A 12 -20.19 -64.69 39.88
CA HIS A 12 -19.73 -63.27 39.98
C HIS A 12 -18.38 -62.81 39.36
N ARG A 13 -18.25 -61.67 38.65
CA ARG A 13 -18.71 -60.31 38.97
C ARG A 13 -18.57 -59.37 37.73
N ASN A 14 -19.63 -58.61 37.42
CA ASN A 14 -19.66 -57.17 37.13
C ASN A 14 -18.55 -56.50 36.29
N ARG A 15 -18.85 -56.07 35.04
CA ARG A 15 -19.09 -54.65 34.64
C ARG A 15 -19.09 -54.48 33.11
N SER A 16 -19.92 -53.53 32.68
CA SER A 16 -20.41 -53.19 31.34
C SER A 16 -19.32 -52.74 30.33
N PRO A 17 -19.59 -52.82 29.01
CA PRO A 17 -18.60 -52.55 27.98
C PRO A 17 -18.50 -51.06 27.65
N SER A 18 -17.30 -50.48 27.77
CA SER A 18 -16.95 -49.18 27.22
C SER A 18 -16.46 -49.32 25.79
N ILE A 19 -17.10 -48.57 24.90
CA ILE A 19 -16.73 -48.40 23.49
C ILE A 19 -15.37 -47.69 23.45
N GLN A 20 -14.33 -48.37 22.97
CA GLN A 20 -13.01 -47.78 22.74
C GLN A 20 -13.03 -46.98 21.44
N LEU A 21 -13.05 -45.65 21.55
CA LEU A 21 -12.57 -44.75 20.49
C LEU A 21 -11.04 -44.90 20.41
N HIS A 22 -10.53 -45.38 19.28
CA HIS A 22 -9.11 -45.25 18.97
C HIS A 22 -8.79 -43.78 18.66
N THR A 23 -8.30 -43.08 19.66
CA THR A 23 -7.58 -41.82 19.49
C THR A 23 -6.16 -42.13 19.00
N PHE A 24 -5.87 -41.81 17.74
CA PHE A 24 -4.49 -41.72 17.27
C PHE A 24 -3.82 -40.52 17.98
N ARG A 25 -3.10 -40.79 19.07
CA ARG A 25 -2.14 -39.84 19.65
C ARG A 25 -0.90 -39.83 18.75
N LEU A 26 -0.84 -38.87 17.82
CA LEU A 26 0.43 -38.44 17.26
C LEU A 26 1.17 -37.66 18.35
N ILE A 27 2.09 -38.33 19.03
CA ILE A 27 3.10 -37.67 19.84
C ILE A 27 4.08 -37.05 18.85
N ALA A 28 3.90 -35.77 18.55
CA ALA A 28 4.93 -35.00 17.87
C ALA A 28 6.06 -34.77 18.88
N HIS A 29 7.17 -35.47 18.70
CA HIS A 29 8.43 -35.10 19.33
C HIS A 29 8.78 -33.68 18.91
N LEU A 30 8.63 -32.72 19.84
CA LEU A 30 9.21 -31.39 19.75
C LEU A 30 10.73 -31.52 19.82
N HIS A 31 11.36 -31.81 18.68
CA HIS A 31 12.72 -31.38 18.45
C HIS A 31 12.67 -29.91 18.06
N SER A 32 12.88 -29.05 19.07
CA SER A 32 13.23 -27.65 18.85
C SER A 32 14.54 -27.61 18.06
N SER A 33 14.43 -27.43 16.75
CA SER A 33 15.56 -27.09 15.90
C SER A 33 15.67 -25.56 15.91
N PRO A 34 16.75 -24.98 16.45
CA PRO A 34 16.93 -23.53 16.49
C PRO A 34 17.53 -23.11 15.14
N ASN A 35 16.69 -23.02 14.10
CA ASN A 35 16.92 -22.20 12.90
C ASN A 35 15.93 -22.58 11.80
N ARG A 36 14.77 -21.93 11.77
CA ARG A 36 13.96 -21.86 10.55
C ARG A 36 13.67 -20.40 10.28
N HIS A 37 14.31 -19.85 9.25
CA HIS A 37 13.89 -18.61 8.64
C HIS A 37 12.38 -18.68 8.38
N SER A 38 11.66 -17.59 8.65
CA SER A 38 10.23 -17.51 8.33
C SER A 38 10.06 -17.80 6.84
N SER A 39 9.41 -18.91 6.48
CA SER A 39 9.22 -19.32 5.08
C SER A 39 8.19 -18.46 4.35
N PHE A 40 7.61 -17.48 5.04
CA PHE A 40 6.62 -16.57 4.51
C PHE A 40 6.89 -15.10 4.87
N GLY A 41 6.30 -14.21 4.08
CA GLY A 41 6.26 -12.76 4.33
C GLY A 41 4.84 -12.21 4.18
N ILE A 42 4.62 -10.99 4.66
CA ILE A 42 3.27 -10.39 4.67
C ILE A 42 3.29 -8.98 4.07
N ALA A 43 2.40 -8.72 3.12
CA ALA A 43 2.06 -7.37 2.67
C ALA A 43 0.66 -7.01 3.16
N PHE A 44 0.56 -5.93 3.92
CA PHE A 44 -0.71 -5.39 4.40
C PHE A 44 -1.12 -4.18 3.57
N ASP A 45 -2.33 -4.17 3.01
CA ASP A 45 -2.94 -2.88 2.73
C ASP A 45 -3.19 -2.10 4.04
N ILE A 46 -3.34 -0.78 3.97
CA ILE A 46 -3.53 0.06 5.15
C ILE A 46 -5.01 0.39 5.35
N ASP A 47 -5.63 1.05 4.38
CA ASP A 47 -6.93 1.70 4.54
C ASP A 47 -8.04 0.66 4.41
N GLY A 48 -8.76 0.39 5.50
CA GLY A 48 -9.76 -0.67 5.53
C GLY A 48 -9.21 -2.02 5.97
N VAL A 49 -7.90 -2.15 6.19
CA VAL A 49 -7.27 -3.37 6.75
C VAL A 49 -6.65 -3.11 8.12
N ILE A 50 -5.66 -2.21 8.18
CA ILE A 50 -4.92 -1.89 9.41
C ILE A 50 -5.52 -0.66 10.08
N LEU A 51 -5.87 0.36 9.30
CA LEU A 51 -6.41 1.63 9.80
C LEU A 51 -7.73 1.98 9.10
N ARG A 52 -8.59 2.70 9.80
CA ARG A 52 -9.69 3.48 9.21
C ARG A 52 -9.44 4.95 9.55
N GLY A 53 -8.93 5.71 8.58
CA GLY A 53 -8.38 7.03 8.85
C GLY A 53 -7.16 6.94 9.78
N ARG A 54 -7.28 7.44 11.01
CA ARG A 54 -6.22 7.37 12.03
C ARG A 54 -6.49 6.37 13.16
N THR A 55 -7.58 5.61 13.05
CA THR A 55 -8.00 4.67 14.09
C THR A 55 -7.61 3.25 13.67
N PRO A 56 -6.85 2.50 14.49
CA PRO A 56 -6.59 1.09 14.25
C PRO A 56 -7.88 0.29 14.13
N ILE A 57 -7.94 -0.60 13.13
CA ILE A 57 -9.06 -1.51 12.92
C ILE A 57 -8.85 -2.75 13.79
N GLY A 58 -9.86 -3.09 14.59
CA GLY A 58 -9.85 -4.28 15.45
C GLY A 58 -8.61 -4.36 16.32
N ASP A 59 -8.01 -5.56 16.38
CA ASP A 59 -6.80 -5.84 17.15
C ASP A 59 -5.51 -5.71 16.31
N SER A 60 -5.50 -4.89 15.23
CA SER A 60 -4.32 -4.71 14.38
C SER A 60 -3.04 -4.36 15.13
N PRO A 61 -3.02 -3.50 16.19
CA PRO A 61 -1.81 -3.28 16.98
C PRO A 61 -1.29 -4.56 17.65
N LYS A 62 -2.20 -5.37 18.21
CA LYS A 62 -1.85 -6.63 18.88
C LYS A 62 -1.38 -7.68 17.88
N ALA A 63 -1.95 -7.72 16.69
CA ALA A 63 -1.50 -8.61 15.64
C ALA A 63 -0.09 -8.25 15.18
N LEU A 64 0.18 -6.97 14.89
CA LEU A 64 1.51 -6.55 14.45
C LEU A 64 2.58 -6.78 15.53
N LYS A 65 2.27 -6.60 16.82
CA LYS A 65 3.20 -6.92 17.91
C LYS A 65 3.70 -8.36 17.88
N ARG A 66 2.88 -9.32 17.45
CA ARG A 66 3.28 -10.73 17.36
C ARG A 66 4.25 -11.02 16.21
N LEU A 67 4.45 -10.07 15.29
CA LEU A 67 5.47 -10.16 14.24
C LEU A 67 6.86 -9.76 14.75
N TYR A 68 6.96 -9.32 16.01
CA TYR A 68 8.20 -8.99 16.70
C TYR A 68 8.49 -10.03 17.78
N ASP A 69 9.76 -10.17 18.10
CA ASP A 69 10.22 -10.95 19.24
C ASP A 69 10.04 -10.15 20.54
N ASP A 70 9.41 -10.77 21.56
CA ASP A 70 9.04 -10.09 22.81
C ASP A 70 10.27 -9.65 23.63
N ASP A 71 11.39 -10.39 23.53
CA ASP A 71 12.59 -10.14 24.33
C ASP A 71 13.51 -9.10 23.68
N SER A 72 13.77 -9.24 22.38
CA SER A 72 14.69 -8.38 21.63
C SER A 72 14.01 -7.16 21.00
N GLY A 73 12.68 -7.17 20.84
CA GLY A 73 11.94 -6.17 20.07
C GLY A 73 12.30 -6.16 18.58
N SER A 74 13.05 -7.16 18.11
CA SER A 74 13.44 -7.30 16.71
C SER A 74 12.33 -7.89 15.86
N LEU A 75 12.34 -7.59 14.57
CA LEU A 75 11.35 -8.12 13.64
C LEU A 75 11.59 -9.62 13.42
N LYS A 76 10.58 -10.44 13.72
CA LYS A 76 10.63 -11.92 13.58
C LYS A 76 10.09 -12.39 12.24
N ILE A 77 9.02 -11.76 11.76
CA ILE A 77 8.37 -12.12 10.48
C ILE A 77 8.46 -10.91 9.55
N PRO A 78 9.07 -11.05 8.36
CA PRO A 78 9.19 -9.94 7.43
C PRO A 78 7.81 -9.51 6.94
N TYR A 79 7.50 -8.23 7.11
CA TYR A 79 6.28 -7.64 6.59
C TYR A 79 6.50 -6.21 6.10
N LEU A 80 5.63 -5.78 5.20
CA LEU A 80 5.52 -4.40 4.76
C LEU A 80 4.07 -3.96 4.63
N PHE A 81 3.86 -2.66 4.57
CA PHE A 81 2.62 -2.02 4.16
C PHE A 81 2.68 -1.71 2.67
N LEU A 82 1.68 -2.15 1.92
CA LEU A 82 1.55 -1.95 0.49
C LEU A 82 0.25 -1.20 0.19
N THR A 83 0.33 0.12 0.08
CA THR A 83 -0.84 1.00 -0.09
C THR A 83 -0.76 1.80 -1.40
N ASN A 84 -1.91 1.99 -2.04
CA ASN A 84 -2.05 2.95 -3.15
C ASN A 84 -2.19 4.40 -2.65
N GLY A 85 -2.45 4.58 -1.36
CA GLY A 85 -2.45 5.89 -0.71
C GLY A 85 -1.05 6.51 -0.65
N GLY A 86 -1.00 7.80 -0.31
CA GLY A 86 0.24 8.55 -0.36
C GLY A 86 0.11 10.00 0.08
N GLY A 87 1.17 10.76 -0.18
CA GLY A 87 1.18 12.22 -0.07
C GLY A 87 2.22 12.76 0.91
N ILE A 88 2.85 11.91 1.70
CA ILE A 88 4.00 12.26 2.54
C ILE A 88 5.10 11.22 2.35
N PRO A 89 6.37 11.56 2.64
CA PRO A 89 7.47 10.61 2.57
C PRO A 89 7.28 9.39 3.46
N GLU A 90 7.85 8.26 3.04
CA GLU A 90 7.76 6.98 3.74
C GLU A 90 8.30 7.08 5.17
N THR A 91 9.34 7.89 5.38
CA THR A 91 9.94 8.15 6.70
C THR A 91 8.91 8.67 7.71
N ARG A 92 8.13 9.69 7.31
CA ARG A 92 7.09 10.27 8.15
C ARG A 92 5.88 9.35 8.27
N ARG A 93 5.54 8.63 7.20
CA ARG A 93 4.44 7.65 7.25
C ARG A 93 4.76 6.49 8.19
N ALA A 94 5.98 5.97 8.16
CA ALA A 94 6.46 4.93 9.07
C ALA A 94 6.44 5.39 10.53
N ALA A 95 6.86 6.63 10.81
CA ALA A 95 6.78 7.21 12.16
C ALA A 95 5.32 7.35 12.64
N GLU A 96 4.41 7.79 11.77
CA GLU A 96 2.97 7.87 12.09
C GLU A 96 2.40 6.49 12.40
N LEU A 97 2.66 5.50 11.54
CA LEU A 97 2.19 4.12 11.72
C LEU A 97 2.77 3.52 13.01
N SER A 98 4.05 3.75 13.30
CA SER A 98 4.70 3.25 14.52
C SER A 98 3.99 3.75 15.77
N ARG A 99 3.67 5.05 15.82
CA ARG A 99 2.93 5.65 16.93
C ARG A 99 1.50 5.10 17.07
N LEU A 100 0.80 4.91 15.95
CA LEU A 100 -0.58 4.43 15.96
C LEU A 100 -0.71 2.95 16.33
N LEU A 101 0.28 2.14 15.95
CA LEU A 101 0.24 0.68 16.06
C LEU A 101 1.09 0.15 17.22
N GLY A 102 1.92 0.99 17.83
CA GLY A 102 2.72 0.66 19.01
C GLY A 102 3.79 -0.39 18.73
N VAL A 103 4.37 -0.36 17.53
CA VAL A 103 5.49 -1.18 17.05
C VAL A 103 6.48 -0.30 16.27
N ASN A 104 7.75 -0.69 16.18
CA ASN A 104 8.75 0.07 15.42
C ASN A 104 8.73 -0.31 13.94
N ILE A 105 8.23 0.58 13.08
CA ILE A 105 8.13 0.36 11.63
C ILE A 105 9.24 1.14 10.94
N ASP A 106 10.09 0.43 10.20
CA ASP A 106 11.15 1.03 9.38
C ASP A 106 10.55 1.64 8.09
N PRO A 107 11.08 2.77 7.58
CA PRO A 107 10.64 3.34 6.30
C PRO A 107 10.66 2.36 5.12
N ILE A 108 11.57 1.37 5.10
CA ILE A 108 11.61 0.34 4.06
C ILE A 108 10.38 -0.57 4.08
N GLN A 109 9.70 -0.69 5.23
CA GLN A 109 8.45 -1.45 5.37
C GLN A 109 7.24 -0.68 4.87
N VAL A 110 7.38 0.54 4.35
CA VAL A 110 6.26 1.35 3.87
C VAL A 110 6.40 1.58 2.36
N VAL A 111 5.49 0.97 1.59
CA VAL A 111 5.41 1.15 0.14
C VAL A 111 4.09 1.86 -0.17
N GLN A 112 4.20 3.12 -0.58
CA GLN A 112 3.10 3.99 -0.97
C GLN A 112 2.96 4.01 -2.50
N GLY A 113 1.84 4.53 -3.01
CA GLY A 113 1.58 4.56 -4.46
C GLY A 113 2.68 5.29 -5.24
N HIS A 114 3.31 6.28 -4.62
CA HIS A 114 4.39 7.07 -5.21
C HIS A 114 5.79 6.45 -5.06
N SER A 115 5.99 5.44 -4.21
CA SER A 115 7.32 4.83 -4.00
C SER A 115 8.00 4.34 -5.30
N PRO A 116 7.28 3.78 -6.30
CA PRO A 116 7.88 3.42 -7.59
C PRO A 116 8.47 4.59 -8.39
N PHE A 117 8.14 5.85 -8.07
CA PHE A 117 8.72 7.01 -8.77
C PHE A 117 10.23 7.13 -8.55
N LYS A 118 10.80 6.50 -7.51
CA LYS A 118 12.26 6.33 -7.35
C LYS A 118 12.92 5.74 -8.59
N ASN A 119 12.24 4.83 -9.30
CA ASN A 119 12.75 4.20 -10.53
C ASN A 119 12.82 5.17 -11.73
N LEU A 120 12.18 6.33 -11.64
CA LEU A 120 12.17 7.36 -12.67
C LEU A 120 13.24 8.43 -12.43
N LEU A 121 13.96 8.38 -11.30
CA LEU A 121 14.98 9.36 -10.93
C LEU A 121 16.05 9.49 -12.02
N ALA A 122 16.62 8.38 -12.48
CA ALA A 122 17.69 8.38 -13.50
C ALA A 122 17.29 9.13 -14.79
N ARG A 123 15.99 9.25 -15.05
CA ARG A 123 15.45 9.94 -16.22
C ARG A 123 15.20 11.43 -16.00
N PHE A 124 14.90 11.85 -14.78
CA PHE A 124 14.38 13.19 -14.49
C PHE A 124 15.11 13.91 -13.34
N GLU A 125 16.23 13.36 -12.85
CA GLU A 125 16.97 13.88 -11.68
C GLU A 125 17.20 15.39 -11.73
N ASN A 126 17.61 15.92 -12.89
CA ASN A 126 17.94 17.33 -13.07
C ASN A 126 16.92 18.09 -13.95
N GLU A 127 15.79 17.46 -14.28
CA GLU A 127 14.74 18.03 -15.13
C GLU A 127 13.64 18.66 -14.26
N LEU A 128 13.04 19.77 -14.73
CA LEU A 128 11.89 20.35 -14.05
C LEU A 128 10.70 19.39 -14.07
N VAL A 129 10.23 19.02 -12.87
CA VAL A 129 9.06 18.18 -12.67
C VAL A 129 8.04 18.85 -11.75
N VAL A 130 6.76 18.70 -12.09
CA VAL A 130 5.66 19.21 -11.28
C VAL A 130 4.99 18.05 -10.56
N ALA A 131 4.74 18.21 -9.26
CA ALA A 131 4.11 17.20 -8.42
C ALA A 131 2.82 17.73 -7.78
N THR A 132 1.73 16.98 -7.86
CA THR A 132 0.45 17.33 -7.23
C THR A 132 -0.11 16.21 -6.37
N GLY A 133 -1.03 16.56 -5.48
CA GLY A 133 -1.68 15.68 -4.51
C GLY A 133 -1.74 16.28 -3.11
N LYS A 134 -2.57 15.70 -2.24
CA LYS A 134 -2.62 16.02 -0.80
C LYS A 134 -1.28 15.76 -0.11
N GLY A 135 -1.00 16.51 0.95
CA GLY A 135 0.23 16.40 1.74
C GLY A 135 1.34 17.27 1.15
N GLU A 136 2.52 16.69 0.96
CA GLU A 136 3.74 17.38 0.52
C GLU A 136 4.36 16.67 -0.70
N PRO A 137 3.68 16.71 -1.87
CA PRO A 137 4.09 15.98 -3.06
C PRO A 137 5.48 16.38 -3.56
N ALA A 138 5.85 17.67 -3.47
CA ALA A 138 7.18 18.14 -3.86
C ALA A 138 8.28 17.60 -2.93
N VAL A 139 8.03 17.52 -1.61
CA VAL A 139 8.98 16.98 -0.64
C VAL A 139 9.23 15.49 -0.89
N VAL A 140 8.18 14.72 -1.21
CA VAL A 140 8.30 13.31 -1.61
C VAL A 140 9.26 13.17 -2.79
N MET A 141 9.07 13.97 -3.84
CA MET A 141 9.93 13.91 -5.03
C MET A 141 11.38 14.32 -4.70
N SER A 142 11.58 15.36 -3.89
CA SER A 142 12.92 15.79 -3.46
C SER A 142 13.64 14.73 -2.62
N GLU A 143 12.95 14.03 -1.72
CA GLU A 143 13.54 12.91 -0.95
C GLU A 143 13.92 11.72 -1.85
N TYR A 144 13.26 11.56 -2.99
CA TYR A 144 13.68 10.57 -4.00
C TYR A 144 14.88 11.03 -4.83
N GLY A 145 15.34 12.27 -4.67
CA GLY A 145 16.51 12.83 -5.35
C GLY A 145 16.20 13.70 -6.56
N PHE A 146 14.94 13.99 -6.87
CA PHE A 146 14.58 14.91 -7.96
C PHE A 146 14.99 16.33 -7.56
N LYS A 147 15.98 16.91 -8.24
CA LYS A 147 16.58 18.18 -7.84
C LYS A 147 15.75 19.40 -8.22
N LYS A 148 14.85 19.26 -9.21
CA LYS A 148 13.97 20.32 -9.70
C LYS A 148 12.49 19.93 -9.58
N ALA A 149 12.08 19.46 -8.41
CA ALA A 149 10.68 19.17 -8.11
C ALA A 149 9.98 20.39 -7.49
N ILE A 150 8.81 20.75 -8.02
CA ILE A 150 7.96 21.82 -7.48
C ILE A 150 6.52 21.32 -7.33
N SER A 151 5.81 21.83 -6.31
CA SER A 151 4.39 21.51 -6.16
C SER A 151 3.59 22.19 -7.29
N LEU A 152 2.49 21.59 -7.73
CA LEU A 152 1.64 22.21 -8.75
C LEU A 152 1.07 23.54 -8.26
N GLU A 153 0.73 23.63 -6.98
CA GLU A 153 0.30 24.88 -6.35
C GLU A 153 1.34 25.99 -6.46
N ASP A 154 2.59 25.70 -6.09
CA ASP A 154 3.67 26.68 -6.17
C ASP A 154 3.98 27.02 -7.63
N TYR A 155 4.01 26.02 -8.53
CA TYR A 155 4.17 26.23 -9.97
C TYR A 155 3.11 27.19 -10.54
N ALA A 156 1.84 26.97 -10.21
CA ALA A 156 0.74 27.82 -10.66
C ALA A 156 0.88 29.28 -10.16
N SER A 157 1.50 29.49 -9.00
CA SER A 157 1.69 30.84 -8.44
C SER A 157 2.63 31.74 -9.26
N TYR A 158 3.44 31.17 -10.15
CA TYR A 158 4.32 31.93 -11.07
C TYR A 158 3.59 32.45 -12.32
N PHE A 159 2.35 32.01 -12.58
CA PHE A 159 1.60 32.38 -13.77
C PHE A 159 0.33 33.15 -13.38
N ASN A 160 0.31 34.45 -13.70
CA ASN A 160 -0.85 35.30 -13.44
C ASN A 160 -2.10 34.74 -14.13
N ASN A 161 -3.19 34.65 -13.37
CA ASN A 161 -4.52 34.23 -13.85
C ASN A 161 -4.57 32.81 -14.45
N ILE A 162 -3.57 31.94 -14.21
CA ILE A 162 -3.62 30.54 -14.68
C ILE A 162 -4.75 29.75 -14.01
N ASP A 163 -5.10 30.12 -12.78
CA ASP A 163 -6.26 29.61 -12.05
C ASP A 163 -7.32 30.71 -11.93
N PRO A 164 -8.31 30.77 -12.84
CA PRO A 164 -9.33 31.81 -12.83
C PRO A 164 -10.25 31.73 -11.60
N LEU A 165 -10.27 30.59 -10.90
CA LEU A 165 -11.10 30.40 -9.71
C LEU A 165 -10.37 30.74 -8.41
N ALA A 166 -9.06 31.04 -8.47
CA ALA A 166 -8.26 31.41 -7.30
C ALA A 166 -8.91 32.49 -6.40
N PRO A 167 -9.53 33.57 -6.93
CA PRO A 167 -10.20 34.57 -6.09
C PRO A 167 -11.38 34.05 -5.26
N PHE A 168 -11.98 32.92 -5.65
CA PHE A 168 -13.12 32.31 -4.96
C PHE A 168 -12.69 31.24 -3.95
N LYS A 169 -11.40 30.91 -3.88
CA LYS A 169 -10.85 29.89 -2.98
C LYS A 169 -10.49 30.52 -1.64
N THR A 170 -11.49 30.66 -0.77
CA THR A 170 -11.32 31.28 0.56
C THR A 170 -10.46 30.44 1.52
N TRP A 171 -10.23 29.18 1.20
CA TRP A 171 -9.45 28.21 1.97
C TRP A 171 -7.96 28.21 1.62
N THR A 172 -7.56 28.78 0.48
CA THR A 172 -6.14 28.87 0.06
C THR A 172 -5.45 30.08 0.69
N THR A 173 -5.76 30.41 1.94
CA THR A 173 -5.32 31.64 2.63
C THR A 173 -3.80 31.65 2.91
N LYS A 174 -2.98 31.76 1.86
CA LYS A 174 -1.79 32.63 1.92
C LYS A 174 -2.23 33.97 1.35
N GLN A 175 -2.28 34.99 2.22
CA GLN A 175 -2.67 36.39 1.97
C GLN A 175 -2.57 36.91 0.52
N PRO A 176 -3.46 37.86 0.13
CA PRO A 176 -3.45 38.51 -1.18
C PRO A 176 -2.05 38.95 -1.59
N CYS A 177 -1.71 38.66 -2.84
CA CYS A 177 -0.47 39.07 -3.48
C CYS A 177 -0.38 40.60 -3.53
N THR A 178 0.26 41.21 -2.53
CA THR A 178 0.90 42.51 -2.69
C THR A 178 2.36 42.54 -2.25
N ASP A 179 2.87 41.55 -1.50
CA ASP A 179 4.27 41.55 -1.02
C ASP A 179 4.84 40.14 -0.76
N LYS A 180 4.75 39.21 -1.72
CA LYS A 180 5.38 37.87 -1.63
C LYS A 180 6.79 37.79 -2.23
N SER A 181 7.48 38.91 -2.39
CA SER A 181 8.91 38.92 -2.69
C SER A 181 9.81 38.59 -1.50
N LYS A 182 9.27 38.26 -0.31
CA LYS A 182 10.08 38.19 0.93
C LYS A 182 9.92 36.94 1.82
N TYR A 183 9.06 35.98 1.49
CA TYR A 183 8.89 34.78 2.33
C TYR A 183 8.72 33.50 1.50
N SER A 184 9.70 33.22 0.65
CA SER A 184 10.13 31.88 0.19
C SER A 184 11.27 32.03 -0.83
N GLU A 185 12.24 32.90 -0.56
CA GLU A 185 13.49 32.95 -1.35
C GLU A 185 14.45 31.86 -0.84
N SER A 186 14.00 30.60 -0.85
CA SER A 186 14.93 29.58 -1.33
C SER A 186 14.98 29.82 -2.83
N VAL A 187 15.98 30.57 -3.28
CA VAL A 187 16.21 30.80 -4.72
C VAL A 187 16.19 29.43 -5.38
N LEU A 188 15.09 29.11 -6.09
CA LEU A 188 15.02 27.88 -6.85
C LEU A 188 16.23 27.90 -7.78
N SER A 189 16.92 26.77 -7.90
CA SER A 189 18.09 26.65 -8.78
C SER A 189 17.73 26.71 -10.26
N PHE A 190 16.47 26.98 -10.59
CA PHE A 190 15.88 26.97 -11.92
C PHE A 190 14.78 28.03 -12.05
N ASP A 191 14.55 28.48 -13.28
CA ASP A 191 13.50 29.44 -13.60
C ASP A 191 12.23 28.72 -14.06
N VAL A 192 11.21 28.75 -13.21
CA VAL A 192 9.89 28.13 -13.42
C VAL A 192 9.18 28.70 -14.65
N THR A 193 9.44 29.95 -15.01
CA THR A 193 8.72 30.67 -16.07
C THR A 193 9.34 30.52 -17.46
N SER A 194 10.55 29.94 -17.56
CA SER A 194 11.24 29.72 -18.83
C SER A 194 11.65 28.27 -19.08
N GLU A 195 11.83 27.46 -18.03
CA GLU A 195 12.14 26.04 -18.18
C GLU A 195 10.87 25.20 -18.45
N ARG A 196 10.95 24.25 -19.37
CA ARG A 196 9.84 23.35 -19.69
C ARG A 196 9.75 22.20 -18.69
N VAL A 197 8.57 22.01 -18.10
CA VAL A 197 8.23 20.82 -17.32
C VAL A 197 8.36 19.56 -18.20
N LYS A 198 9.20 18.60 -17.79
CA LYS A 198 9.40 17.33 -18.53
C LYS A 198 8.45 16.23 -18.10
N ALA A 199 8.00 16.28 -16.85
CA ALA A 199 7.06 15.32 -16.30
C ALA A 199 6.18 15.93 -15.21
N ALA A 200 4.92 15.52 -15.19
CA ALA A 200 3.96 15.81 -14.15
C ALA A 200 3.64 14.50 -13.38
N PHE A 201 3.57 14.60 -12.06
CA PHE A 201 3.37 13.48 -11.15
C PHE A 201 2.15 13.76 -10.26
N VAL A 202 1.16 12.87 -10.29
CA VAL A 202 0.07 12.84 -9.30
C VAL A 202 0.50 11.85 -8.22
N VAL A 203 1.05 12.40 -7.14
CA VAL A 203 1.68 11.67 -6.04
C VAL A 203 0.62 11.09 -5.10
N SER A 204 -0.49 11.79 -4.92
CA SER A 204 -1.61 11.44 -4.05
C SER A 204 -2.89 12.15 -4.52
N ASP A 205 -4.04 11.89 -3.89
CA ASP A 205 -5.32 12.48 -4.32
C ASP A 205 -5.24 14.01 -4.32
N PRO A 206 -5.46 14.69 -5.47
CA PRO A 206 -5.49 16.14 -5.54
C PRO A 206 -6.62 16.74 -4.69
N VAL A 207 -6.32 17.87 -4.05
CA VAL A 207 -7.29 18.59 -3.19
C VAL A 207 -8.12 19.59 -4.00
N ASP A 208 -7.48 20.30 -4.92
CA ASP A 208 -8.12 21.31 -5.76
C ASP A 208 -8.18 20.83 -7.22
N TRP A 209 -9.21 20.05 -7.54
CA TRP A 209 -9.36 19.50 -8.88
C TRP A 209 -9.50 20.60 -9.94
N SER A 210 -10.08 21.74 -9.59
CA SER A 210 -10.27 22.84 -10.54
C SER A 210 -8.94 23.43 -11.01
N ARG A 211 -8.06 23.79 -10.07
CA ARG A 211 -6.72 24.29 -10.38
C ARG A 211 -5.89 23.22 -11.03
N ASP A 212 -5.86 22.04 -10.43
CA ASP A 212 -4.92 21.00 -10.82
C ASP A 212 -5.22 20.48 -12.23
N ILE A 213 -6.50 20.32 -12.60
CA ILE A 213 -6.88 19.95 -13.97
C ILE A 213 -6.53 21.07 -14.95
N GLN A 214 -6.85 22.33 -14.65
CA GLN A 214 -6.55 23.47 -15.52
C GLN A 214 -5.04 23.57 -15.80
N VAL A 215 -4.23 23.61 -14.74
CA VAL A 215 -2.78 23.75 -14.83
C VAL A 215 -2.13 22.53 -15.48
N LEU A 216 -2.59 21.30 -15.19
CA LEU A 216 -2.10 20.11 -15.89
C LEU A 216 -2.43 20.17 -17.37
N CYS A 217 -3.65 20.57 -17.76
CA CYS A 217 -3.99 20.74 -19.17
C CYS A 217 -3.06 21.75 -19.86
N ASP A 218 -2.79 22.88 -19.21
CA ASP A 218 -1.91 23.92 -19.74
C ASP A 218 -0.46 23.44 -19.89
N ILE A 219 0.08 22.73 -18.90
CA ILE A 219 1.42 22.11 -18.98
C ILE A 219 1.46 21.07 -20.11
N LEU A 220 0.49 20.17 -20.15
CA LEU A 220 0.51 19.01 -21.03
C LEU A 220 0.34 19.37 -22.51
N ARG A 221 -0.44 20.42 -22.80
CA ARG A 221 -0.71 20.89 -24.17
C ARG A 221 0.34 21.87 -24.71
N SER A 222 1.15 22.45 -23.85
CA SER A 222 2.14 23.46 -24.21
C SER A 222 3.56 22.92 -24.31
N GLY A 223 3.74 21.60 -24.13
CA GLY A 223 5.07 21.01 -24.07
C GLY A 223 5.84 21.41 -22.83
N GLY A 224 5.13 21.66 -21.73
CA GLY A 224 5.71 21.92 -20.42
C GLY A 224 5.86 23.39 -20.07
N LEU A 225 5.38 24.33 -20.88
CA LEU A 225 5.44 25.76 -20.57
C LEU A 225 4.13 26.49 -20.95
N PRO A 226 3.20 26.70 -20.00
CA PRO A 226 1.89 27.30 -20.24
C PRO A 226 1.94 28.57 -21.09
N GLY A 227 1.01 28.68 -22.04
CA GLY A 227 0.93 29.79 -22.99
C GLY A 227 1.66 29.54 -24.31
N GLU A 228 2.56 28.57 -24.38
CA GLU A 228 3.22 28.19 -25.62
C GLU A 228 2.49 27.09 -26.40
N LYS A 229 2.77 27.00 -27.71
CA LYS A 229 2.26 25.94 -28.58
C LYS A 229 3.31 24.85 -28.72
N SER A 230 2.96 23.60 -28.41
CA SER A 230 3.81 22.45 -28.67
C SER A 230 2.97 21.21 -28.95
N GLU A 231 3.47 20.36 -29.84
CA GLU A 231 2.87 19.07 -30.17
C GLU A 231 3.36 17.94 -29.25
N HIS A 232 4.39 18.19 -28.44
CA HIS A 232 5.01 17.20 -27.58
C HIS A 232 4.43 17.29 -26.17
N GLN A 233 3.74 16.23 -25.72
CA GLN A 233 3.21 16.15 -24.37
C GLN A 233 4.33 15.73 -23.38
N PRO A 234 4.57 16.47 -22.28
CA PRO A 234 5.34 15.98 -21.15
C PRO A 234 4.81 14.65 -20.61
N HIS A 235 5.66 13.92 -19.91
CA HIS A 235 5.24 12.67 -19.28
C HIS A 235 4.24 12.92 -18.15
N MET A 236 3.27 12.03 -18.00
CA MET A 236 2.27 12.11 -16.93
C MET A 236 2.25 10.79 -16.17
N TYR A 237 2.46 10.85 -14.87
CA TYR A 237 2.50 9.68 -13.99
C TYR A 237 1.48 9.79 -12.86
N PHE A 238 0.73 8.72 -12.63
CA PHE A 238 -0.17 8.58 -11.50
C PHE A 238 0.35 7.53 -10.53
N ALA A 239 0.34 7.83 -9.23
CA ALA A 239 0.77 6.90 -8.19
C ALA A 239 -0.19 5.71 -8.00
N ALA A 240 -1.46 5.87 -8.38
CA ALA A 240 -2.50 4.84 -8.30
C ALA A 240 -3.61 5.10 -9.34
N ASP A 241 -4.50 4.13 -9.55
CA ASP A 241 -5.67 4.26 -10.43
C ASP A 241 -6.97 3.78 -9.78
N ASP A 242 -7.05 3.86 -8.45
CA ASP A 242 -8.23 3.43 -7.71
C ASP A 242 -9.38 4.43 -7.94
N LEU A 243 -10.48 3.94 -8.50
CA LEU A 243 -11.69 4.75 -8.67
C LEU A 243 -12.25 5.18 -7.31
N GLU A 244 -12.28 4.24 -6.37
CA GLU A 244 -12.88 4.41 -5.04
C GLU A 244 -12.03 3.75 -3.96
N TYR A 245 -12.10 4.31 -2.75
CA TYR A 245 -11.46 3.76 -1.56
C TYR A 245 -12.32 3.95 -0.31
N GLN A 246 -12.07 3.13 0.72
CA GLN A 246 -12.76 3.24 2.00
C GLN A 246 -12.12 4.32 2.88
N ALA A 247 -12.84 5.44 3.06
CA ALA A 247 -12.48 6.48 4.03
C ALA A 247 -13.21 6.28 5.38
N VAL A 248 -13.26 7.34 6.21
CA VAL A 248 -14.04 7.33 7.47
C VAL A 248 -15.56 7.35 7.21
N PHE A 249 -16.00 7.91 6.08
CA PHE A 249 -17.41 7.98 5.72
C PHE A 249 -18.00 6.57 5.44
N PRO A 250 -19.28 6.29 5.75
CA PRO A 250 -19.85 4.96 5.60
C PRO A 250 -19.84 4.40 4.16
N SER A 251 -19.90 5.28 3.16
CA SER A 251 -19.77 4.93 1.74
C SER A 251 -18.39 5.30 1.21
N GLU A 252 -17.96 4.56 0.20
CA GLU A 252 -16.70 4.70 -0.51
C GLU A 252 -16.55 6.11 -1.09
N ARG A 253 -15.32 6.63 -1.10
CA ARG A 253 -15.00 7.97 -1.63
C ARG A 253 -14.21 7.83 -2.92
N LEU A 254 -14.37 8.79 -3.82
CA LEU A 254 -13.60 8.85 -5.06
C LEU A 254 -12.11 9.01 -4.76
N GLY A 255 -11.28 8.19 -5.41
CA GLY A 255 -9.82 8.23 -5.32
C GLY A 255 -9.15 8.85 -6.54
N MET A 256 -7.84 8.65 -6.64
CA MET A 256 -7.01 9.16 -7.73
C MET A 256 -7.47 8.73 -9.13
N GLY A 257 -8.06 7.53 -9.28
CA GLY A 257 -8.60 7.07 -10.56
C GLY A 257 -9.76 7.93 -11.06
N ALA A 258 -10.60 8.44 -10.15
CA ALA A 258 -11.65 9.39 -10.50
C ALA A 258 -11.08 10.73 -10.99
N PHE A 259 -10.01 11.23 -10.34
CA PHE A 259 -9.29 12.42 -10.79
C PHE A 259 -8.66 12.21 -12.18
N ARG A 260 -8.02 11.05 -12.41
CA ARG A 260 -7.47 10.68 -13.71
C ARG A 260 -8.53 10.70 -14.81
N ILE A 261 -9.70 10.09 -14.56
CA ILE A 261 -10.83 10.07 -15.49
C ILE A 261 -11.30 11.49 -15.80
N ALA A 262 -11.41 12.36 -14.79
CA ALA A 262 -11.80 13.76 -14.99
C ALA A 262 -10.78 14.51 -15.86
N LEU A 263 -9.49 14.41 -15.54
CA LEU A 263 -8.42 15.03 -16.32
C LEU A 263 -8.39 14.52 -17.76
N GLU A 264 -8.44 13.20 -17.95
CA GLU A 264 -8.41 12.56 -19.27
C GLU A 264 -9.57 13.03 -20.15
N ASN A 265 -10.80 13.04 -19.63
CA ASN A 265 -11.97 13.47 -20.39
C ASN A 265 -11.88 14.95 -20.79
N ILE A 266 -11.47 15.82 -19.86
CA ILE A 266 -11.32 17.25 -20.13
C ILE A 266 -10.21 17.48 -21.16
N PHE A 267 -9.03 16.86 -20.96
CA PHE A 267 -7.90 16.97 -21.86
C PHE A 267 -8.27 16.52 -23.29
N ASN A 268 -8.89 15.35 -23.42
CA ASN A 268 -9.30 14.80 -24.72
C ASN A 268 -10.38 15.64 -25.42
N SER A 269 -11.17 16.42 -24.66
CA SER A 269 -12.18 17.32 -25.23
C SER A 269 -11.59 18.61 -25.79
N ILE A 270 -10.42 19.03 -25.31
CA ILE A 270 -9.78 20.29 -25.69
C ILE A 270 -8.48 20.11 -26.50
N HIS A 271 -7.97 18.89 -26.60
CA HIS A 271 -6.74 18.57 -27.29
C HIS A 271 -6.97 17.50 -28.38
N HIS A 272 -6.29 17.65 -29.51
CA HIS A 272 -6.53 16.83 -30.70
C HIS A 272 -5.92 15.42 -30.61
N LYS A 273 -5.01 15.18 -29.66
CA LYS A 273 -4.45 13.85 -29.34
C LYS A 273 -4.91 13.41 -27.96
N PRO A 274 -5.18 12.12 -27.75
CA PRO A 274 -5.57 11.60 -26.45
C PRO A 274 -4.43 11.77 -25.43
N LEU A 275 -4.81 11.97 -24.17
CA LEU A 275 -3.91 12.05 -23.03
C LEU A 275 -3.06 10.77 -22.95
N LYS A 276 -1.74 10.93 -22.91
CA LYS A 276 -0.81 9.83 -22.66
C LYS A 276 -0.36 9.87 -21.21
N TYR A 277 -0.52 8.79 -20.48
CA TYR A 277 -0.06 8.70 -19.09
C TYR A 277 0.38 7.29 -18.72
N THR A 278 0.99 7.15 -17.55
CA THR A 278 1.34 5.86 -16.96
C THR A 278 0.87 5.84 -15.51
N SER A 279 0.11 4.81 -15.14
CA SER A 279 -0.36 4.63 -13.77
C SER A 279 0.43 3.52 -13.08
N PHE A 280 0.81 3.78 -11.84
CA PHE A 280 1.39 2.81 -10.90
C PHE A 280 0.32 2.37 -9.89
N GLY A 281 0.75 1.68 -8.84
CA GLY A 281 -0.13 1.14 -7.81
C GLY A 281 -0.70 -0.23 -8.17
N LYS A 282 -1.26 -0.88 -7.15
CA LYS A 282 -2.07 -2.10 -7.28
C LYS A 282 -3.26 -1.79 -8.22
N PRO A 283 -3.72 -2.73 -9.05
CA PRO A 283 -3.37 -4.15 -9.11
C PRO A 283 -2.13 -4.47 -9.98
N ASN A 284 -1.30 -3.50 -10.39
CA ASN A 284 -0.18 -3.77 -11.29
C ASN A 284 0.79 -4.82 -10.71
N PRO A 285 1.08 -5.95 -11.39
CA PRO A 285 1.97 -6.99 -10.90
C PRO A 285 3.38 -6.51 -10.56
N PHE A 286 3.87 -5.45 -11.19
CA PHE A 286 5.16 -4.86 -10.89
C PHE A 286 5.27 -4.37 -9.43
N VAL A 287 4.17 -3.91 -8.85
CA VAL A 287 4.12 -3.46 -7.45
C VAL A 287 4.32 -4.64 -6.49
N PHE A 288 3.76 -5.79 -6.80
CA PHE A 288 3.95 -7.03 -6.03
C PHE A 288 5.37 -7.56 -6.17
N LYS A 289 5.97 -7.53 -7.37
CA LYS A 289 7.37 -7.90 -7.56
C LYS A 289 8.35 -7.02 -6.77
N ASN A 290 8.05 -5.73 -6.68
CA ASN A 290 8.83 -4.81 -5.84
C ASN A 290 8.65 -5.13 -4.35
N ALA A 291 7.41 -5.39 -3.91
CA ALA A 291 7.13 -5.80 -2.53
C ALA A 291 7.86 -7.10 -2.14
N GLU A 292 7.89 -8.09 -3.03
CA GLU A 292 8.66 -9.33 -2.83
C GLU A 292 10.15 -9.06 -2.64
N SER A 293 10.76 -8.22 -3.48
CA SER A 293 12.17 -7.82 -3.32
C SER A 293 12.46 -7.17 -1.98
N ILE A 294 11.56 -6.29 -1.52
CA ILE A 294 11.67 -5.62 -0.22
C ILE A 294 11.53 -6.62 0.93
N LEU A 295 10.58 -7.55 0.85
CA LEU A 295 10.40 -8.60 1.86
C LEU A 295 11.63 -9.51 1.95
N MET A 296 12.27 -9.83 0.82
CA MET A 296 13.52 -10.61 0.81
C MET A 296 14.65 -9.84 1.49
N GLN A 297 14.75 -8.53 1.23
CA GLN A 297 15.72 -7.67 1.92
C GLN A 297 15.45 -7.64 3.43
N LEU A 298 14.19 -7.46 3.85
CA LEU A 298 13.81 -7.51 5.26
C LEU A 298 14.16 -8.86 5.91
N GLN A 299 13.92 -9.97 5.21
CA GLN A 299 14.26 -11.32 5.72
C GLN A 299 15.77 -11.46 5.97
N SER A 300 16.62 -10.92 5.08
CA SER A 300 18.07 -10.92 5.28
C SER A 300 18.48 -10.14 6.53
N LEU A 301 17.90 -8.96 6.74
CA LEU A 301 18.17 -8.11 7.92
C LEU A 301 17.73 -8.77 9.24
N THR A 302 16.66 -9.57 9.20
CA THR A 302 16.20 -10.33 10.38
C THR A 302 17.04 -11.57 10.68
N SER A 303 17.85 -12.05 9.72
CA SER A 303 18.60 -13.30 9.82
C SER A 303 20.08 -13.09 10.22
N ASP A 304 20.64 -11.91 10.00
CA ASP A 304 22.06 -11.58 10.26
C ASP A 304 22.41 -11.44 11.77
N ALA A 305 21.49 -11.73 12.69
CA ALA A 305 21.79 -11.83 14.11
C ALA A 305 22.63 -13.08 14.48
N ASP A 306 22.78 -14.05 13.56
CA ASP A 306 23.51 -15.31 13.78
C ASP A 306 24.78 -15.43 12.89
N LEU A 307 25.77 -14.56 13.12
CA LEU A 307 27.09 -14.64 12.47
C LEU A 307 27.97 -15.78 13.02
N ASN A 308 27.54 -17.04 12.86
CA ASN A 308 28.39 -18.21 13.18
C ASN A 308 28.15 -19.45 12.29
N GLY A 309 27.56 -19.30 11.10
CA GLY A 309 27.33 -20.41 10.16
C GLY A 309 27.95 -20.15 8.78
N GLY A 310 28.84 -21.03 8.32
CA GLY A 310 29.68 -20.86 7.13
C GLY A 310 28.98 -20.72 5.78
N TYR A 311 29.78 -20.25 4.82
CA TYR A 311 29.54 -19.90 3.42
C TYR A 311 29.01 -21.02 2.48
N GLU A 312 28.05 -21.86 2.89
CA GLU A 312 27.55 -22.95 2.01
C GLU A 312 26.03 -23.04 1.77
N ASN A 313 25.19 -22.20 2.39
CA ASN A 313 23.74 -22.21 2.14
C ASN A 313 23.23 -20.95 1.43
N MET A 314 23.80 -20.64 0.27
CA MET A 314 23.24 -19.66 -0.68
C MET A 314 22.06 -20.26 -1.50
N LYS A 315 21.40 -21.30 -0.96
CA LYS A 315 20.25 -21.96 -1.58
C LYS A 315 18.96 -21.34 -1.03
N SER A 316 18.43 -20.40 -1.82
CA SER A 316 17.03 -19.96 -1.85
C SER A 316 16.52 -19.16 -0.65
N HIS A 317 16.84 -17.86 -0.60
CA HIS A 317 16.08 -16.85 0.16
C HIS A 317 14.69 -16.55 -0.46
N HIS A 318 14.00 -17.57 -1.00
CA HIS A 318 12.68 -17.41 -1.58
C HIS A 318 11.62 -17.77 -0.55
N PHE A 319 10.59 -16.93 -0.46
CA PHE A 319 9.41 -17.25 0.34
C PHE A 319 8.63 -18.38 -0.31
N GLU A 320 8.22 -19.36 0.49
CA GLU A 320 7.24 -20.38 0.10
C GLU A 320 5.86 -19.75 -0.10
N THR A 321 5.55 -18.69 0.66
CA THR A 321 4.27 -17.97 0.55
C THR A 321 4.42 -16.49 0.92
N LEU A 322 3.80 -15.60 0.13
CA LEU A 322 3.67 -14.18 0.43
C LEU A 322 2.20 -13.83 0.61
N TYR A 323 1.81 -13.43 1.82
CA TYR A 323 0.42 -13.10 2.10
C TYR A 323 0.12 -11.65 1.73
N MET A 324 -0.79 -11.42 0.77
CA MET A 324 -1.39 -10.10 0.55
C MET A 324 -2.71 -10.01 1.33
N ILE A 325 -2.76 -9.18 2.37
CA ILE A 325 -3.98 -8.92 3.13
C ILE A 325 -4.58 -7.59 2.66
N GLY A 326 -5.76 -7.67 2.05
CA GLY A 326 -6.44 -6.53 1.44
C GLY A 326 -7.92 -6.46 1.75
N ASP A 327 -8.56 -5.32 1.49
CA ASP A 327 -10.01 -5.12 1.60
C ASP A 327 -10.67 -4.92 0.23
N ASN A 328 -9.90 -4.67 -0.83
CA ASN A 328 -10.40 -4.32 -2.15
C ASN A 328 -10.16 -5.45 -3.18
N PRO A 329 -11.22 -6.14 -3.67
CA PRO A 329 -11.07 -7.25 -4.59
C PRO A 329 -10.44 -6.86 -5.94
N SER A 330 -10.78 -5.68 -6.48
CA SER A 330 -10.29 -5.23 -7.80
C SER A 330 -8.86 -4.67 -7.77
N VAL A 331 -8.31 -4.48 -6.57
CA VAL A 331 -6.99 -3.87 -6.33
C VAL A 331 -6.04 -4.86 -5.67
N ASP A 332 -6.31 -5.27 -4.43
CA ASP A 332 -5.43 -6.13 -3.65
C ASP A 332 -5.45 -7.57 -4.16
N ILE A 333 -6.66 -8.12 -4.28
CA ILE A 333 -6.86 -9.54 -4.60
C ILE A 333 -6.54 -9.79 -6.07
N LYS A 334 -7.05 -8.94 -6.96
CA LYS A 334 -6.69 -8.96 -8.38
C LYS A 334 -5.18 -8.86 -8.57
N GLY A 335 -4.52 -7.93 -7.87
CA GLY A 335 -3.08 -7.74 -7.99
C GLY A 335 -2.26 -8.94 -7.54
N ALA A 336 -2.57 -9.49 -6.35
CA ALA A 336 -1.91 -10.69 -5.85
C ALA A 336 -2.11 -11.90 -6.79
N ARG A 337 -3.33 -12.07 -7.32
CA ARG A 337 -3.63 -13.15 -8.29
C ARG A 337 -2.89 -12.98 -9.61
N GLN A 338 -2.75 -11.75 -10.10
CA GLN A 338 -2.01 -11.47 -11.34
C GLN A 338 -0.49 -11.62 -11.15
N ALA A 339 0.02 -11.33 -9.95
CA ALA A 339 1.42 -11.60 -9.60
C ALA A 339 1.71 -13.10 -9.53
N GLY A 340 0.74 -13.91 -9.09
CA GLY A 340 0.85 -15.37 -9.02
C GLY A 340 1.75 -15.83 -7.88
N HIS A 341 2.12 -17.11 -7.88
CA HIS A 341 2.98 -17.69 -6.84
C HIS A 341 4.30 -16.89 -6.71
N PRO A 342 4.76 -16.55 -5.48
CA PRO A 342 4.31 -17.07 -4.18
C PRO A 342 3.15 -16.33 -3.50
N TRP A 343 2.46 -15.41 -4.18
CA TRP A 343 1.40 -14.61 -3.57
C TRP A 343 0.14 -15.41 -3.24
N PHE A 344 -0.33 -15.26 -2.00
CA PHE A 344 -1.57 -15.81 -1.46
C PHE A 344 -2.44 -14.65 -0.95
N SER A 345 -3.65 -14.54 -1.47
CA SER A 345 -4.54 -13.41 -1.22
C SER A 345 -5.52 -13.68 -0.08
N ILE A 346 -5.56 -12.76 0.89
CA ILE A 346 -6.49 -12.79 2.03
C ILE A 346 -7.37 -11.54 1.96
N LEU A 347 -8.66 -11.75 1.73
CA LEU A 347 -9.65 -10.68 1.67
C LEU A 347 -10.31 -10.47 3.04
N THR A 348 -10.28 -9.22 3.49
CA THR A 348 -10.94 -8.76 4.72
C THR A 348 -12.32 -8.16 4.42
N ARG A 349 -13.11 -7.94 5.48
CA ARG A 349 -14.46 -7.36 5.40
C ARG A 349 -14.56 -5.98 6.08
N THR A 350 -13.41 -5.33 6.23
CA THR A 350 -13.24 -4.15 7.07
C THR A 350 -13.17 -2.86 6.28
N GLY A 351 -13.21 -2.92 4.95
CA GLY A 351 -13.31 -1.74 4.10
C GLY A 351 -14.25 -1.88 2.91
N VAL A 352 -13.72 -1.75 1.69
CA VAL A 352 -14.47 -1.77 0.41
C VAL A 352 -15.28 -3.05 0.29
N PHE A 353 -14.66 -4.22 0.53
CA PHE A 353 -15.40 -5.47 0.54
C PHE A 353 -16.20 -5.64 1.84
N ARG A 354 -17.52 -5.87 1.70
CA ARG A 354 -18.43 -6.17 2.82
C ARG A 354 -19.28 -7.43 2.60
N GLY A 355 -18.96 -8.20 1.56
CA GLY A 355 -19.70 -9.38 1.17
C GLY A 355 -19.63 -10.51 2.21
N LYS A 356 -20.70 -11.32 2.27
CA LYS A 356 -20.77 -12.50 3.16
C LYS A 356 -20.05 -13.72 2.60
N VAL A 357 -19.97 -13.82 1.27
CA VAL A 357 -19.26 -14.86 0.53
C VAL A 357 -18.04 -14.25 -0.15
N ASN A 358 -17.22 -15.02 -0.85
CA ASN A 358 -16.07 -14.47 -1.58
C ASN A 358 -16.52 -13.57 -2.74
N HIS A 359 -15.66 -12.66 -3.21
CA HIS A 359 -16.00 -11.78 -4.33
C HIS A 359 -16.17 -12.60 -5.62
N THR A 360 -17.23 -12.34 -6.38
CA THR A 360 -17.60 -13.18 -7.54
C THR A 360 -16.57 -13.12 -8.66
N GLU A 361 -16.10 -11.92 -9.02
CA GLU A 361 -15.16 -11.75 -10.15
C GLU A 361 -13.70 -11.92 -9.74
N TYR A 362 -13.39 -11.55 -8.50
CA TYR A 362 -12.03 -11.56 -7.94
C TYR A 362 -12.00 -12.32 -6.61
N PRO A 363 -12.32 -13.63 -6.60
CA PRO A 363 -12.28 -14.41 -5.39
C PRO A 363 -10.85 -14.46 -4.82
N ALA A 364 -10.71 -14.22 -3.52
CA ALA A 364 -9.45 -14.40 -2.80
C ALA A 364 -9.22 -15.87 -2.45
N ASP A 365 -7.97 -16.24 -2.20
CA ASP A 365 -7.63 -17.60 -1.76
C ASP A 365 -8.24 -17.88 -0.37
N LYS A 366 -8.36 -16.85 0.46
CA LYS A 366 -9.04 -16.91 1.75
C LYS A 366 -9.85 -15.65 2.04
N LEU A 367 -11.06 -15.84 2.54
CA LEU A 367 -11.91 -14.78 3.07
C LEU A 367 -11.93 -14.85 4.59
N THR A 368 -11.69 -13.73 5.26
CA THR A 368 -11.63 -13.65 6.74
C THR A 368 -12.64 -12.66 7.32
N VAL A 369 -13.02 -12.86 8.58
CA VAL A 369 -13.96 -12.03 9.33
C VAL A 369 -13.24 -11.07 10.31
N GLN A 370 -13.95 -9.98 10.55
CA GLN A 370 -13.61 -8.62 11.01
C GLN A 370 -12.69 -8.36 12.22
N SER A 371 -12.11 -9.35 12.90
CA SER A 371 -11.25 -9.08 14.08
C SER A 371 -9.89 -9.75 14.08
N ASN A 372 -9.67 -10.73 13.21
CA ASN A 372 -8.48 -11.59 13.26
C ASN A 372 -7.78 -11.74 11.91
N ALA A 373 -8.01 -10.89 10.91
CA ALA A 373 -7.31 -11.01 9.61
C ALA A 373 -5.78 -10.99 9.79
N CYS A 374 -5.28 -9.98 10.51
CA CYS A 374 -3.87 -9.89 10.88
C CYS A 374 -3.46 -10.98 11.86
N CYS A 375 -4.37 -11.45 12.72
CA CYS A 375 -4.10 -12.55 13.65
C CYS A 375 -4.07 -13.94 12.97
N TYR A 376 -4.74 -14.12 11.84
CA TYR A 376 -4.94 -15.43 11.21
C TYR A 376 -3.66 -15.97 10.59
N VAL A 377 -2.83 -15.08 10.02
CA VAL A 377 -1.51 -15.44 9.49
C VAL A 377 -0.54 -15.80 10.62
N ILE A 378 -0.79 -15.32 11.84
CA ILE A 378 0.12 -15.47 12.98
C ILE A 378 -0.26 -16.67 13.88
N ILE A 379 -1.44 -17.27 13.69
CA ILE A 379 -1.95 -18.40 14.49
C ILE A 379 -1.89 -19.73 13.72
N ALA A 380 -1.71 -19.71 12.40
CA ALA A 380 -1.91 -20.90 11.56
C ALA A 380 -0.67 -21.78 11.34
N ASP A 381 0.51 -21.41 11.86
CA ASP A 381 1.74 -22.21 11.80
C ASP A 381 2.36 -22.44 13.19
#